data_AF-A0A218QRC4-F1
#
_entry.id   AF-A0A218QRC4-F1
#
_cell.length_a   1.000
_cell.length_b   1.000
_cell.length_c   1.000
_cell.angle_alpha   90.00
_cell.angle_beta   90.00
_cell.angle_gamma   90.00
#
_symmetry.space_group_name_H-M   'P 1'
#
loop_
_entity.id
_entity.type
_entity.pdbx_description
1 polymer ?
#
loop_
_entity_poly.entity_id
_entity_poly.type
_entity_poly.pdbx_seq_one_letter_code
_entity_poly.pdbx_strand_id
1 'polypeptide(L)'
;MRSLILSLLVILPGMAASAMSLYYLIPEWVVLDASYKHYQQIAKSSSSTVNDLLIAEAAENRHRINCFAEGVGVLLGGVSVAIGIHGICTLPNKTS
;
A
#
# COMPACT_ATOMS: atom_id res chain seq x y z
N MET A 1 -17.86 4.90 26.46
CA MET A 1 -16.50 5.47 26.39
C MET A 1 -15.49 4.54 25.69
N ARG A 2 -15.34 3.27 26.09
CA ARG A 2 -14.39 2.34 25.42
C ARG A 2 -14.62 2.18 23.92
N SER A 3 -15.87 2.02 23.49
CA SER A 3 -16.21 1.97 22.05
C SER A 3 -15.82 3.26 21.32
N LEU A 4 -16.09 4.43 21.89
CA LEU A 4 -15.64 5.72 21.34
C LEU A 4 -14.12 5.82 21.24
N ILE A 5 -13.38 5.32 22.24
CA ILE A 5 -11.91 5.30 22.22
C ILE A 5 -11.41 4.42 21.07
N LEU A 6 -11.97 3.22 20.90
CA LEU A 6 -11.61 2.32 19.79
C LEU A 6 -11.94 2.95 18.42
N SER A 7 -13.09 3.60 18.30
CA SER A 7 -13.47 4.30 17.06
C SER A 7 -12.50 5.44 16.73
N LEU A 8 -12.17 6.29 17.70
CA LEU A 8 -11.37 7.50 17.48
C LEU A 8 -9.88 7.23 17.34
N LEU A 9 -9.33 6.26 18.10
CA LEU A 9 -7.88 6.05 18.19
C LEU A 9 -7.38 4.83 17.42
N VAL A 10 -8.27 3.95 16.95
CA VAL A 10 -7.86 2.71 16.27
C VAL A 10 -8.50 2.62 14.89
N ILE A 11 -9.83 2.75 14.81
CA ILE A 11 -10.57 2.61 13.55
C ILE A 11 -10.33 3.80 12.63
N LEU A 12 -10.59 5.04 13.08
CA LEU A 12 -10.41 6.22 12.24
C LEU A 12 -8.98 6.38 11.73
N PRO A 13 -7.93 6.27 12.57
CA PRO A 13 -6.55 6.35 12.09
C PRO A 13 -6.19 5.20 11.14
N GLY A 14 -6.68 3.98 11.40
CA GLY A 14 -6.48 2.84 10.52
C GLY A 14 -7.11 3.05 9.14
N MET A 15 -8.36 3.53 9.09
CA MET A 15 -9.03 3.88 7.83
C MET A 15 -8.31 5.00 7.10
N ALA A 16 -7.88 6.04 7.81
CA ALA A 16 -7.14 7.16 7.22
C ALA A 16 -5.81 6.69 6.62
N ALA A 17 -5.04 5.88 7.35
CA ALA A 17 -3.79 5.30 6.87
C ALA A 17 -4.02 4.42 5.63
N SER A 18 -5.00 3.51 5.66
CA SER A 18 -5.33 2.68 4.51
C SER A 18 -5.77 3.49 3.30
N ALA A 19 -6.62 4.50 3.50
CA ALA A 19 -7.11 5.35 2.41
C ALA A 19 -5.97 6.17 1.79
N MET A 20 -5.09 6.73 2.63
CA MET A 20 -3.93 7.50 2.19
C MET A 20 -2.96 6.63 1.39
N SER A 21 -2.63 5.44 1.89
CA SER A 21 -1.75 4.53 1.15
C SER A 21 -2.40 4.01 -0.14
N LEU A 22 -3.70 3.72 -0.13
CA LEU A 22 -4.40 3.31 -1.34
C LEU A 22 -4.41 4.43 -2.40
N TYR A 23 -4.54 5.68 -1.96
CA TYR A 23 -4.49 6.85 -2.84
C TYR A 23 -3.15 6.96 -3.59
N TYR A 24 -2.01 6.66 -2.94
CA TYR A 24 -0.71 6.66 -3.59
C TYR A 24 -0.36 5.36 -4.32
N LEU A 25 -0.88 4.23 -3.85
CA LEU A 25 -0.65 2.91 -4.45
C LEU A 25 -1.15 2.87 -5.90
N ILE A 26 -2.34 3.41 -6.18
CA ILE A 26 -2.95 3.31 -7.51
C ILE A 26 -2.10 4.02 -8.57
N PRO A 27 -1.70 5.29 -8.42
CA PRO A 27 -0.80 5.96 -9.37
C PRO A 27 0.56 5.27 -9.50
N GLU A 28 1.18 4.86 -8.39
CA GLU A 28 2.48 4.17 -8.43
C GLU A 28 2.39 2.85 -9.20
N TRP A 29 1.27 2.12 -9.07
CA TRP A 29 1.06 0.88 -9.81
C TRP A 29 0.98 1.11 -11.32
N VAL A 30 0.32 2.20 -11.75
CA VAL A 30 0.24 2.56 -13.18
C VAL A 30 1.62 2.89 -13.74
N VAL A 31 2.42 3.66 -12.98
CA VAL A 31 3.78 4.00 -13.40
C VAL A 31 4.69 2.77 -13.40
N LEU A 32 4.55 1.88 -12.41
CA LEU A 32 5.27 0.60 -12.37
C LEU A 32 5.00 -0.24 -13.61
N ASP A 33 3.74 -0.39 -14.02
CA ASP A 33 3.37 -1.15 -15.23
C ASP A 33 3.98 -0.53 -16.49
N ALA A 34 3.99 0.80 -16.59
CA ALA A 34 4.64 1.50 -17.69
C ALA A 34 6.16 1.30 -17.70
N SER A 35 6.82 1.44 -16.55
CA SER A 35 8.27 1.20 -16.39
C SER A 35 8.64 -0.24 -16.71
N TYR A 36 7.83 -1.21 -16.27
CA TYR A 36 8.02 -2.62 -16.56
C TYR A 36 7.93 -2.92 -18.06
N LYS A 37 6.92 -2.37 -18.74
CA LYS A 37 6.78 -2.48 -20.21
C LYS A 37 7.97 -1.85 -20.94
N HIS A 38 8.46 -0.71 -20.47
CA HIS A 38 9.63 -0.06 -21.04
C HIS A 38 10.90 -0.91 -20.87
N TYR A 39 11.13 -1.46 -19.68
CA TYR A 39 12.21 -2.41 -19.44
C TYR A 39 12.13 -3.61 -20.40
N GLN A 40 10.95 -4.20 -20.58
CA GLN A 40 10.76 -5.30 -21.53
C GLN A 40 11.09 -4.92 -22.98
N GLN A 41 10.80 -3.69 -23.41
CA GLN A 41 11.14 -3.20 -24.75
C GLN A 41 12.65 -3.08 -24.93
N ILE A 42 13.35 -2.50 -23.95
CA ILE A 42 14.82 -2.37 -23.96
C ILE A 42 15.47 -3.76 -23.95
N ALA A 43 14.98 -4.68 -23.11
CA ALA A 43 15.52 -6.04 -23.03
C ALA A 43 15.38 -6.84 -24.33
N LYS A 44 14.37 -6.53 -25.16
CA LYS A 44 14.12 -7.20 -26.45
C LYS A 44 14.78 -6.49 -27.63
N SER A 45 15.31 -5.28 -27.43
CA SER A 45 15.92 -4.49 -28.49
C SER A 45 17.34 -4.97 -28.77
N SER A 46 17.65 -5.23 -30.04
CA SER A 46 19.00 -5.61 -30.47
C SER A 46 19.99 -4.45 -30.47
N SER A 47 19.52 -3.20 -30.35
CA SER A 47 20.35 -1.99 -30.32
C SER A 47 20.60 -1.45 -28.91
N SER A 48 19.95 -2.01 -27.89
CA SER A 48 20.08 -1.54 -26.51
C SER A 48 21.38 -2.03 -25.86
N THR A 49 22.00 -1.16 -25.08
CA THR A 49 23.20 -1.50 -24.31
C THR A 49 22.84 -2.07 -22.94
N VAL A 50 23.80 -2.73 -22.30
CA VAL A 50 23.66 -3.19 -20.91
C VAL A 50 23.36 -2.02 -19.96
N ASN A 51 23.94 -0.85 -20.22
CA ASN A 51 23.70 0.35 -19.40
C ASN A 51 22.23 0.81 -19.49
N ASP A 52 21.62 0.77 -20.68
CA ASP A 52 20.21 1.12 -20.86
C ASP A 52 19.30 0.17 -20.08
N LEU A 53 19.65 -1.11 -20.05
CA LEU A 53 18.93 -2.13 -19.29
C LEU A 53 19.00 -1.87 -17.78
N LEU A 54 20.20 -1.55 -17.26
CA LEU A 54 20.39 -1.24 -15.84
C LEU A 54 19.64 0.02 -15.40
N ILE A 55 19.60 1.06 -16.24
CA ILE A 55 18.83 2.28 -15.97
C ILE A 55 17.34 1.97 -15.92
N ALA A 56 16.84 1.19 -16.87
CA ALA A 56 15.42 0.80 -16.92
C ALA A 56 15.03 -0.08 -15.73
N GLU A 57 15.89 -1.03 -15.33
CA GLU A 57 15.68 -1.87 -14.16
C GLU A 57 15.62 -1.05 -12.87
N ALA A 58 16.55 -0.10 -12.70
CA ALA A 58 16.56 0.78 -11.53
C ALA A 58 15.28 1.64 -11.45
N ALA A 59 14.78 2.12 -12.60
CA ALA A 59 13.53 2.87 -12.67
C ALA A 59 12.31 2.02 -12.27
N GLU A 60 12.18 0.80 -12.79
CA GLU A 60 11.11 -0.13 -12.40
C GLU A 60 11.19 -0.50 -10.90
N ASN A 61 12.39 -0.86 -10.41
CA ASN A 61 12.61 -1.25 -9.02
C ASN A 61 12.15 -0.19 -8.03
N ARG A 62 12.36 1.10 -8.34
CA ARG A 62 11.88 2.22 -7.53
C ARG A 62 10.36 2.15 -7.33
N HIS A 63 9.60 2.02 -8.41
CA HIS A 63 8.14 1.96 -8.35
C HIS A 63 7.64 0.67 -7.71
N ARG A 64 8.37 -0.45 -7.85
CA ARG A 64 8.04 -1.71 -7.19
C ARG A 64 8.16 -1.60 -5.66
N ILE A 65 9.21 -0.94 -5.18
CA ILE A 65 9.40 -0.68 -3.74
C ILE A 65 8.34 0.27 -3.21
N ASN A 66 8.00 1.34 -3.95
CA ASN A 66 6.93 2.26 -3.56
C ASN A 66 5.58 1.55 -3.47
N CYS A 67 5.19 0.79 -4.50
CA CYS A 67 3.96 -0.01 -4.49
C CYS A 67 3.93 -0.99 -3.33
N PHE A 68 5.06 -1.63 -3.02
CA PHE A 68 5.16 -2.51 -1.88
C PHE A 68 4.93 -1.77 -0.56
N ALA A 69 5.59 -0.63 -0.35
CA ALA A 69 5.45 0.18 0.85
C ALA A 69 3.99 0.65 1.05
N GLU A 70 3.36 1.16 0.00
CA GLU A 70 1.95 1.57 0.08
C GLU A 70 1.01 0.38 0.25
N GLY A 71 1.27 -0.74 -0.41
CA GLY A 71 0.51 -1.98 -0.18
C GLY A 71 0.56 -2.45 1.27
N VAL A 72 1.74 -2.40 1.89
CA VAL A 72 1.90 -2.67 3.33
C VAL A 72 1.13 -1.66 4.18
N GLY A 73 1.17 -0.36 3.83
CA GLY A 73 0.40 0.69 4.50
C GLY A 73 -1.12 0.43 4.47
N VAL A 74 -1.65 0.03 3.31
CA VAL A 74 -3.06 -0.37 3.17
C VAL A 74 -3.40 -1.52 4.10
N LEU A 75 -2.58 -2.58 4.12
CA LEU A 75 -2.82 -3.77 4.94
C LEU A 75 -2.72 -3.47 6.44
N LEU A 76 -1.73 -2.70 6.88
CA LEU A 76 -1.55 -2.34 8.29
C LEU A 76 -2.71 -1.48 8.80
N GLY A 77 -3.17 -0.51 8.01
CA GLY A 77 -4.36 0.26 8.35
C GLY A 77 -5.62 -0.62 8.43
N GLY A 78 -5.76 -1.59 7.52
CA GLY A 78 -6.85 -2.57 7.51
C GLY A 78 -6.85 -3.47 8.74
N VAL A 79 -5.67 -3.95 9.16
CA VAL A 79 -5.49 -4.70 10.40
C VAL A 79 -5.88 -3.86 11.61
N SER A 80 -5.48 -2.58 11.66
CA SER A 80 -5.89 -1.67 12.74
C SER A 80 -7.42 -1.54 12.82
N VAL A 81 -8.08 -1.31 11.67
CA VAL A 81 -9.55 -1.25 11.59
C VAL A 81 -10.19 -2.54 12.10
N ALA A 82 -9.69 -3.70 11.65
CA ALA A 82 -10.21 -5.00 12.07
C ALA A 82 -10.07 -5.21 13.59
N ILE A 83 -8.93 -4.86 14.18
CA ILE A 83 -8.71 -4.92 15.63
C ILE A 83 -9.68 -3.99 16.36
N GLY A 84 -9.87 -2.76 15.88
CA GLY A 84 -10.80 -1.80 16.48
C GLY A 84 -12.25 -2.30 16.47
N ILE A 85 -12.71 -2.81 15.33
CA ILE A 85 -14.06 -3.40 15.19
C ILE A 85 -14.22 -4.62 16.09
N HIS A 86 -13.25 -5.54 16.05
CA HIS A 86 -13.26 -6.72 16.91
C HIS A 86 -13.31 -6.34 18.40
N GLY A 87 -12.54 -5.33 18.81
CA GLY A 87 -12.57 -4.81 20.17
C GLY A 87 -13.94 -4.27 20.56
N ILE A 88 -14.63 -3.55 19.67
CA ILE A 88 -15.99 -3.05 19.93
C ILE A 88 -16.98 -4.21 20.09
N CYS A 89 -16.91 -5.22 19.20
CA CYS A 89 -17.81 -6.38 19.22
C CYS A 89 -17.61 -7.28 20.45
N THR A 90 -16.43 -7.28 21.06
CA THR A 90 -16.09 -8.11 22.23
C THR A 90 -16.18 -7.36 23.56
N LEU A 91 -16.55 -6.08 23.55
CA LEU A 91 -16.78 -5.33 24.79
C LEU A 91 -17.92 -5.98 25.60
N PRO A 92 -17.75 -6.20 26.91
CA PRO A 92 -18.82 -6.73 27.74
C PRO A 92 -19.99 -5.74 27.77
N ASN A 93 -21.20 -6.24 27.53
CA ASN A 93 -22.42 -5.47 27.73
C ASN A 93 -22.51 -5.06 29.21
N LYS A 94 -22.57 -3.76 29.48
CA LYS A 94 -22.98 -3.22 30.78
C LYS A 94 -24.49 -3.41 30.92
N THR A 95 -24.90 -4.64 31.14
CA THR A 95 -26.20 -4.98 31.72
C THR A 95 -25.89 -5.77 32.98
N SER A 96 -25.64 -5.02 34.06
CA SER A 96 -25.81 -5.42 35.45
C SER A 96 -26.29 -4.21 36.23
#